data_AF-A0A3A1XG12-F1
#
_entry.id   AF-A0A3A1XG12-F1
#
_cell.length_a   1.000
_cell.length_b   1.000
_cell.length_c   1.000
_cell.angle_alpha   90.00
_cell.angle_beta   90.00
_cell.angle_gamma   90.00
#
_symmetry.space_group_name_H-M   'P 1'
#
loop_
_entity.id
_entity.type
_entity.pdbx_description
1 polymer ?
#
loop_
_entity_poly.entity_id
_entity_poly.type
_entity_poly.pdbx_seq_one_letter_code
_entity_poly.pdbx_strand_id
1 'polypeptide(L)'
;MFDMGFGAGAGFGADAGDMAGDGLESMYQEVILDAARNPHGKTHFESTDALAQAELQEESQESEKNIESTKSQESAENTKSAEITLNNAHESCAVASGENSALGQSHQFNPTCGDEVTMRVELSRSANNDETPIVASIKWDGHGCSISQASLSMMVDLVEGKSVDEALRLDALFHKLMESRGEGLQNEEDEDALEDAMVLQGVSRYPMRIKCALLAWEGLKDSIAKASQNLNPQILGNL
;
A
#
# COMPACT_ATOMS: atom_id res chain seq x y z
N MET A 1 80.61 5.24 -20.62
CA MET A 1 80.05 5.84 -19.41
C MET A 1 78.63 6.25 -19.79
N PHE A 2 77.67 5.34 -19.57
CA PHE A 2 76.26 5.53 -19.95
C PHE A 2 75.55 6.26 -18.81
N ASP A 3 74.92 7.38 -19.15
CA ASP A 3 74.13 8.20 -18.24
C ASP A 3 72.68 7.68 -18.17
N MET A 4 72.18 7.58 -16.95
CA MET A 4 70.82 7.18 -16.59
C MET A 4 69.97 8.43 -16.37
N GLY A 5 69.00 8.65 -17.26
CA GLY A 5 67.93 9.63 -17.07
C GLY A 5 66.57 8.96 -17.09
N PHE A 6 66.06 8.65 -15.90
CA PHE A 6 64.70 8.17 -15.64
C PHE A 6 63.68 9.28 -15.97
N GLY A 7 62.65 8.95 -16.76
CA GLY A 7 61.51 9.83 -17.02
C GLY A 7 60.28 8.99 -17.33
N ALA A 8 59.56 8.61 -16.27
CA ALA A 8 58.32 7.86 -16.29
C ALA A 8 57.15 8.71 -16.80
N GLY A 9 56.17 8.05 -17.43
CA GLY A 9 54.85 8.66 -17.72
C GLY A 9 54.14 7.99 -18.88
N ALA A 10 53.72 6.73 -18.68
CA ALA A 10 52.85 6.01 -19.59
C ALA A 10 51.50 6.71 -19.74
N GLY A 11 50.95 6.67 -20.97
CA GLY A 11 49.57 7.08 -21.22
C GLY A 11 48.55 6.08 -20.69
N PHE A 12 47.39 6.60 -20.31
CA PHE A 12 46.07 5.98 -20.32
C PHE A 12 45.13 7.20 -20.44
N GLY A 13 44.33 7.37 -21.49
CA GLY A 13 43.37 6.40 -21.99
C GLY A 13 41.99 6.90 -21.54
N ALA A 14 41.29 7.57 -22.45
CA ALA A 14 39.88 7.96 -22.46
C ALA A 14 39.07 7.79 -21.15
N ASP A 15 38.68 8.92 -20.53
CA ASP A 15 37.47 8.99 -19.74
C ASP A 15 36.32 9.45 -20.67
N ALA A 16 35.62 8.46 -21.21
CA ALA A 16 34.40 8.61 -21.98
C ALA A 16 33.39 7.55 -21.52
N GLY A 17 33.22 7.42 -20.20
CA GLY A 17 32.39 6.39 -19.57
C GLY A 17 31.26 6.89 -18.66
N ASP A 18 31.25 8.15 -18.22
CA ASP A 18 30.41 8.56 -17.07
C ASP A 18 29.22 9.49 -17.40
N MET A 19 28.97 9.80 -18.68
CA MET A 19 27.91 10.76 -19.07
C MET A 19 26.55 10.12 -19.36
N ALA A 20 26.47 8.78 -19.45
CA ALA A 20 25.22 8.07 -19.72
C ALA A 20 24.46 7.67 -18.44
N GLY A 21 25.17 7.48 -17.32
CA GLY A 21 24.57 7.10 -16.04
C GLY A 21 23.77 8.22 -15.39
N ASP A 22 24.32 9.45 -15.40
CA ASP A 22 23.69 10.63 -14.78
C ASP A 22 22.36 11.00 -15.46
N GLY A 23 22.27 10.83 -16.79
CA GLY A 23 21.04 11.11 -17.54
C GLY A 23 19.91 10.12 -17.25
N LEU A 24 20.24 8.82 -17.11
CA LEU A 24 19.25 7.78 -16.80
C LEU A 24 18.77 7.89 -15.34
N GLU A 25 19.68 8.19 -14.41
CA GLU A 25 19.34 8.39 -13.00
C GLU A 25 18.48 9.64 -12.81
N SER A 26 18.80 10.74 -13.51
CA SER A 26 17.96 11.95 -13.53
C SER A 26 16.56 11.66 -14.06
N MET A 27 16.44 10.85 -15.12
CA MET A 27 15.13 10.46 -15.67
C MET A 27 14.30 9.69 -14.64
N TYR A 28 14.89 8.70 -13.95
CA TYR A 28 14.17 7.94 -12.93
C TYR A 28 13.73 8.80 -11.74
N GLN A 29 14.56 9.76 -11.33
CA GLN A 29 14.16 10.72 -10.30
C GLN A 29 12.98 11.58 -10.74
N GLU A 30 12.94 12.02 -12.00
CA GLU A 30 11.80 12.76 -12.53
C GLU A 30 10.51 11.94 -12.54
N VAL A 31 10.56 10.67 -12.96
CA VAL A 31 9.38 9.78 -12.95
C VAL A 31 8.83 9.60 -11.53
N ILE A 32 9.70 9.35 -10.54
CA ILE A 32 9.30 9.23 -9.13
C ILE A 32 8.66 10.52 -8.64
N LEU A 33 9.24 11.68 -9.00
CA LEU A 33 8.71 12.97 -8.56
C LEU A 33 7.38 13.32 -9.24
N ASP A 34 7.18 12.95 -10.50
CA ASP A 34 5.93 13.20 -11.21
C ASP A 34 4.79 12.33 -10.65
N ALA A 35 5.02 11.03 -10.49
CA ALA A 35 4.09 10.10 -9.84
C ALA A 35 3.74 10.55 -8.41
N ALA A 36 4.70 11.11 -7.68
CA ALA A 36 4.46 11.64 -6.33
C ALA A 36 3.63 12.94 -6.31
N ARG A 37 3.68 13.76 -7.36
CA ARG A 37 2.92 15.04 -7.43
C ARG A 37 1.46 14.81 -7.78
N ASN A 38 1.19 13.90 -8.71
CA ASN A 38 -0.15 13.59 -9.19
C ASN A 38 -0.45 12.09 -9.06
N PRO A 39 -0.48 11.55 -7.84
CA PRO A 39 -0.60 10.12 -7.67
C PRO A 39 -1.99 9.61 -8.03
N HIS A 40 -2.03 8.49 -8.75
CA HIS A 40 -3.25 7.78 -9.09
C HIS A 40 -3.90 7.15 -7.85
N GLY A 41 -5.24 7.09 -7.86
CA GLY A 41 -6.03 6.56 -6.75
C GLY A 41 -6.15 7.47 -5.52
N LYS A 42 -5.41 8.59 -5.45
CA LYS A 42 -5.45 9.50 -4.30
C LYS A 42 -6.79 10.25 -4.23
N THR A 43 -7.37 10.29 -3.04
CA THR A 43 -8.59 11.02 -2.70
C THR A 43 -8.50 11.49 -1.25
N HIS A 44 -9.45 12.31 -0.81
CA HIS A 44 -9.64 12.66 0.60
C HIS A 44 -10.82 11.87 1.16
N PHE A 45 -10.65 11.19 2.30
CA PHE A 45 -11.73 10.48 2.99
C PHE A 45 -12.33 11.37 4.08
N GLU A 46 -13.62 11.68 3.99
CA GLU A 46 -14.29 12.53 4.99
C GLU A 46 -14.42 11.87 6.38
N SER A 47 -14.18 10.55 6.51
CA SER A 47 -14.52 9.78 7.71
C SER A 47 -13.37 9.47 8.67
N THR A 48 -12.10 9.58 8.26
CA THR A 48 -10.97 9.15 9.11
C THR A 48 -10.74 10.11 10.27
N ASP A 49 -10.90 11.43 10.07
CA ASP A 49 -10.78 12.42 11.14
C ASP A 49 -11.91 12.30 12.18
N ALA A 50 -13.13 12.00 11.74
CA ALA A 50 -14.28 11.86 12.63
C ALA A 50 -14.25 10.55 13.44
N LEU A 51 -13.74 9.46 12.86
CA LEU A 51 -13.58 8.16 13.54
C LEU A 51 -12.38 8.17 14.49
N ALA A 52 -11.24 8.74 14.09
CA ALA A 52 -10.07 8.87 14.98
C ALA A 52 -10.36 9.80 16.17
N GLN A 53 -11.14 10.87 15.96
CA GLN A 53 -11.60 11.73 17.07
C GLN A 53 -12.62 11.04 17.98
N ALA A 54 -13.43 10.11 17.45
CA ALA A 54 -14.35 9.31 18.26
C ALA A 54 -13.61 8.28 19.12
N GLU A 55 -12.58 7.60 18.59
CA GLU A 55 -11.74 6.66 19.33
C GLU A 55 -10.95 7.35 20.47
N LEU A 56 -10.43 8.56 20.23
CA LEU A 56 -9.76 9.37 21.26
C LEU A 56 -10.74 9.92 22.33
N GLN A 57 -12.03 10.07 21.99
CA GLN A 57 -13.07 10.47 22.93
C GLN A 57 -13.54 9.30 23.81
N GLU A 58 -13.44 8.05 23.34
CA GLU A 58 -13.77 6.88 24.13
C GLU A 58 -12.70 6.58 25.21
N GLU A 59 -11.41 6.73 24.89
CA GLU A 59 -10.32 6.56 25.89
C GLU A 59 -10.34 7.62 27.01
N SER A 60 -10.79 8.84 26.71
CA SER A 60 -10.90 9.91 27.70
C SER A 60 -12.13 9.76 28.60
N GLN A 61 -13.22 9.17 28.12
CA GLN A 61 -14.44 8.96 28.90
C GLN A 61 -14.38 7.74 29.84
N GLU A 62 -13.52 6.75 29.58
CA GLU A 62 -13.31 5.61 30.48
C GLU A 62 -12.52 6.02 31.74
N SER A 63 -11.72 7.10 31.66
CA SER A 63 -11.00 7.66 32.79
C SER A 63 -11.88 8.46 33.77
N GLU A 64 -12.97 9.08 33.30
CA GLU A 64 -13.88 9.88 34.13
C GLU A 64 -15.01 9.07 34.79
N LYS A 65 -15.44 7.96 34.17
CA LYS A 65 -16.51 7.09 34.73
C LYS A 65 -16.10 6.26 35.95
N ASN A 66 -14.80 6.10 36.22
CA ASN A 66 -14.30 5.33 37.36
C ASN A 66 -14.37 6.06 38.72
N ILE A 67 -14.77 7.34 38.76
CA ILE A 67 -14.86 8.13 40.00
C ILE A 67 -16.29 8.12 40.60
N GLU A 68 -17.33 7.80 39.82
CA GLU A 68 -18.73 8.04 40.25
C GLU A 68 -19.56 6.77 40.57
N SER A 69 -19.01 5.55 40.42
CA SER A 69 -19.75 4.30 40.70
C SER A 69 -19.59 3.74 42.12
N THR A 70 -19.19 4.55 43.11
CA THR A 70 -19.15 4.14 44.53
C THR A 70 -20.25 4.79 45.37
N LYS A 71 -21.53 4.59 45.02
CA LYS A 71 -22.61 4.54 46.03
C LYS A 71 -23.96 4.12 45.46
N SER A 72 -24.57 3.17 46.17
CA SER A 72 -26.01 2.93 46.35
C SER A 72 -26.53 1.67 45.66
N GLN A 73 -26.81 0.68 46.50
CA GLN A 73 -27.42 -0.60 46.23
C GLN A 73 -28.93 -0.48 45.94
N GLU A 74 -29.44 -1.49 45.24
CA GLU A 74 -30.58 -2.34 45.63
C GLU A 74 -31.88 -2.31 44.77
N SER A 75 -32.31 -3.54 44.45
CA SER A 75 -33.65 -4.03 44.07
C SER A 75 -33.97 -4.30 42.57
N ALA A 76 -34.05 -5.62 42.30
CA ALA A 76 -35.14 -6.37 41.67
C ALA A 76 -35.53 -6.21 40.17
N GLU A 77 -35.55 -7.40 39.54
CA GLU A 77 -36.53 -7.92 38.56
C GLU A 77 -36.39 -7.66 37.05
N ASN A 78 -36.50 -8.81 36.35
CA ASN A 78 -37.04 -9.01 35.01
C ASN A 78 -36.06 -9.02 33.81
N THR A 79 -35.27 -10.09 33.68
CA THR A 79 -34.56 -10.43 32.44
C THR A 79 -35.52 -11.07 31.43
N LYS A 80 -36.19 -10.21 30.65
CA LYS A 80 -36.72 -10.60 29.34
C LYS A 80 -35.55 -10.57 28.37
N SER A 81 -34.98 -11.73 28.05
CA SER A 81 -33.99 -11.88 26.98
C SER A 81 -34.64 -11.52 25.65
N ALA A 82 -34.57 -10.25 25.28
CA ALA A 82 -34.73 -9.83 23.91
C ALA A 82 -33.42 -10.20 23.19
N GLU A 83 -33.55 -11.12 22.25
CA GLU A 83 -32.54 -11.48 21.27
C GLU A 83 -32.13 -10.20 20.50
N ILE A 84 -31.05 -9.56 20.95
CA ILE A 84 -30.44 -8.45 20.23
C ILE A 84 -29.73 -9.06 19.02
N THR A 85 -30.45 -9.13 17.90
CA THR A 85 -29.82 -9.35 16.61
C THR A 85 -29.02 -8.10 16.29
N LEU A 86 -27.72 -8.13 16.59
CA LEU A 86 -26.77 -7.12 16.16
C LEU A 86 -26.60 -7.24 14.64
N ASN A 87 -27.43 -6.52 13.90
CA ASN A 87 -27.15 -6.23 12.50
C ASN A 87 -25.98 -5.23 12.48
N ASN A 88 -24.75 -5.73 12.33
CA ASN A 88 -23.60 -4.89 12.02
C ASN A 88 -23.71 -4.40 10.57
N ALA A 89 -24.61 -3.46 10.33
CA ALA A 89 -24.55 -2.60 9.16
C ALA A 89 -23.67 -1.40 9.54
N HIS A 90 -22.40 -1.43 9.14
CA HIS A 90 -21.49 -0.31 9.34
C HIS A 90 -21.89 0.84 8.42
N GLU A 91 -22.43 1.90 9.01
CA GLU A 91 -23.03 3.07 8.35
C GLU A 91 -21.99 4.02 7.70
N SER A 92 -20.73 3.61 7.52
CA SER A 92 -19.73 4.33 6.71
C SER A 92 -19.17 3.54 5.52
N CYS A 93 -19.76 2.37 5.21
CA CYS A 93 -19.38 1.56 4.05
C CYS A 93 -20.20 1.85 2.77
N ALA A 94 -21.14 2.80 2.80
CA ALA A 94 -22.10 2.98 1.71
C ALA A 94 -21.55 3.81 0.54
N VAL A 95 -20.49 3.34 -0.12
CA VAL A 95 -20.61 3.21 -1.57
C VAL A 95 -21.39 1.91 -1.72
N ALA A 96 -22.60 1.94 -2.28
CA ALA A 96 -23.41 0.73 -2.42
C ALA A 96 -22.57 -0.33 -3.14
N SER A 97 -21.97 -1.26 -2.39
CA SER A 97 -21.32 -2.42 -2.95
C SER A 97 -22.38 -3.06 -3.82
N GLY A 98 -22.15 -3.10 -5.12
CA GLY A 98 -23.07 -3.79 -6.02
C GLY A 98 -23.26 -5.21 -5.50
N GLU A 99 -24.34 -5.88 -5.88
CA GLU A 99 -24.63 -7.25 -5.44
C GLU A 99 -23.47 -8.25 -5.73
N ASN A 100 -22.44 -7.83 -6.49
CA ASN A 100 -21.24 -8.58 -6.85
C ASN A 100 -19.90 -7.92 -6.46
N SER A 101 -19.87 -6.98 -5.51
CA SER A 101 -18.62 -6.37 -5.01
C SER A 101 -18.47 -6.42 -3.50
N ALA A 102 -17.22 -6.40 -3.04
CA ALA A 102 -16.84 -6.41 -1.64
C ALA A 102 -15.73 -5.39 -1.38
N LEU A 103 -15.83 -4.67 -0.27
CA LEU A 103 -14.92 -3.61 0.10
C LEU A 103 -14.02 -4.06 1.27
N GLY A 104 -12.76 -3.65 1.22
CA GLY A 104 -11.79 -3.81 2.30
C GLY A 104 -10.99 -2.54 2.50
N GLN A 105 -10.61 -2.26 3.75
CA GLN A 105 -9.87 -1.06 4.11
C GLN A 105 -8.69 -1.39 5.03
N SER A 106 -7.54 -0.80 4.75
CA SER A 106 -6.35 -0.89 5.57
C SER A 106 -5.78 0.48 5.90
N HIS A 107 -5.25 0.63 7.11
CA HIS A 107 -4.47 1.79 7.51
C HIS A 107 -3.04 1.35 7.77
N GLN A 108 -2.07 2.05 7.19
CA GLN A 108 -0.65 1.74 7.28
C GLN A 108 0.13 2.98 7.72
N PHE A 109 1.09 2.75 8.61
CA PHE A 109 1.93 3.81 9.15
C PHE A 109 3.40 3.35 9.20
N ASN A 110 4.28 4.16 8.61
CA ASN A 110 5.73 3.98 8.66
C ASN A 110 6.38 5.12 9.47
N PRO A 111 6.65 4.92 10.76
CA PRO A 111 7.19 5.98 11.64
C PRO A 111 8.61 6.42 11.28
N THR A 112 9.32 5.67 10.44
CA THR A 112 10.71 6.00 10.06
C THR A 112 10.76 7.20 9.12
N CYS A 113 9.84 7.25 8.16
CA CYS A 113 9.68 8.35 7.19
C CYS A 113 8.53 9.31 7.60
N GLY A 114 7.66 8.89 8.54
CA GLY A 114 6.41 9.58 8.83
C GLY A 114 5.39 9.43 7.70
N ASP A 115 5.44 8.31 6.96
CA ASP A 115 4.45 8.03 5.92
C ASP A 115 3.20 7.40 6.55
N GLU A 116 2.03 7.82 6.10
CA GLU A 116 0.73 7.34 6.57
C GLU A 116 -0.24 7.22 5.39
N VAL A 117 -0.94 6.09 5.30
CA VAL A 117 -1.92 5.87 4.24
C VAL A 117 -3.09 5.03 4.75
N THR A 118 -4.30 5.47 4.42
CA THR A 118 -5.51 4.66 4.47
C THR A 118 -5.87 4.26 3.04
N MET A 119 -5.99 2.96 2.80
CA MET A 119 -6.32 2.38 1.50
C MET A 119 -7.67 1.67 1.56
N ARG A 120 -8.45 1.82 0.50
CA ARG A 120 -9.70 1.11 0.25
C ARG A 120 -9.58 0.37 -1.08
N VAL A 121 -9.90 -0.92 -1.05
CA VAL A 121 -9.91 -1.79 -2.22
C VAL A 121 -11.31 -2.34 -2.41
N GLU A 122 -11.80 -2.26 -3.64
CA GLU A 122 -13.02 -2.93 -4.07
C GLU A 122 -12.66 -4.16 -4.89
N LEU A 123 -13.16 -5.31 -4.45
CA LEU A 123 -13.12 -6.54 -5.22
C LEU A 123 -14.46 -6.74 -5.91
N SER A 124 -14.45 -7.21 -7.15
CA SER A 124 -15.67 -7.60 -7.85
C SER A 124 -15.54 -8.97 -8.47
N ARG A 125 -16.67 -9.60 -8.78
CA ARG A 125 -16.68 -10.88 -9.49
C ARG A 125 -16.08 -10.72 -10.89
N SER A 126 -15.26 -11.69 -11.30
CA SER A 126 -14.76 -11.76 -12.68
C SER A 126 -15.91 -11.96 -13.67
N ALA A 127 -15.92 -11.15 -14.73
CA ALA A 127 -16.90 -11.27 -15.82
C ALA A 127 -16.69 -12.51 -16.70
N ASN A 128 -15.50 -13.13 -16.65
CA ASN A 128 -15.09 -14.21 -17.54
C ASN A 128 -15.35 -15.61 -16.97
N ASN A 129 -16.24 -15.73 -15.97
CA ASN A 129 -16.53 -16.99 -15.27
C ASN A 129 -15.32 -17.58 -14.51
N ASP A 130 -14.32 -16.74 -14.22
CA ASP A 130 -13.21 -17.07 -13.35
C ASP A 130 -13.69 -17.05 -11.88
N GLU A 131 -13.17 -17.97 -11.06
CA GLU A 131 -13.47 -18.03 -9.63
C GLU A 131 -12.74 -16.92 -8.86
N THR A 132 -11.62 -16.44 -9.40
CA THR A 132 -10.82 -15.42 -8.73
C THR A 132 -11.45 -14.02 -8.90
N PRO A 133 -11.69 -13.28 -7.80
CA PRO A 133 -12.15 -11.90 -7.87
C PRO A 133 -11.13 -10.99 -8.58
N ILE A 134 -11.62 -9.88 -9.14
CA ILE A 134 -10.78 -8.82 -9.71
C ILE A 134 -10.72 -7.61 -8.77
N VAL A 135 -9.58 -6.93 -8.76
CA VAL A 135 -9.40 -5.64 -8.10
C VAL A 135 -10.10 -4.58 -8.95
N ALA A 136 -11.33 -4.24 -8.61
CA ALA A 136 -12.16 -3.34 -9.41
C ALA A 136 -11.73 -1.88 -9.27
N SER A 137 -11.39 -1.47 -8.06
CA SER A 137 -10.90 -0.12 -7.80
C SER A 137 -10.02 -0.06 -6.56
N ILE A 138 -9.07 0.86 -6.58
CA ILE A 138 -8.27 1.25 -5.42
C ILE A 138 -8.40 2.76 -5.21
N LYS A 139 -8.65 3.14 -3.95
CA LYS A 139 -8.64 4.53 -3.50
C LYS A 139 -7.82 4.65 -2.23
N TRP A 140 -7.06 5.71 -2.10
CA TRP A 140 -6.26 5.93 -0.90
C TRP A 140 -6.24 7.40 -0.50
N ASP A 141 -6.05 7.63 0.80
CA ASP A 141 -5.84 8.94 1.40
C ASP A 141 -4.65 8.86 2.35
N GLY A 142 -3.84 9.91 2.40
CA GLY A 142 -2.65 9.93 3.22
C GLY A 142 -1.56 10.88 2.73
N HIS A 143 -0.45 10.83 3.44
CA HIS A 143 0.72 11.66 3.21
C HIS A 143 2.00 10.87 3.41
N GLY A 144 3.05 11.27 2.73
CA GLY A 144 4.33 10.58 2.81
C GLY A 144 5.39 11.24 1.94
N CYS A 145 6.61 10.72 2.02
CA CYS A 145 7.69 11.13 1.14
C CYS A 145 7.40 10.81 -0.34
N SER A 146 8.23 11.34 -1.25
CA SER A 146 8.04 11.11 -2.69
C SER A 146 8.06 9.62 -3.07
N ILE A 147 8.87 8.80 -2.39
CA ILE A 147 8.96 7.36 -2.67
C ILE A 147 7.66 6.64 -2.30
N SER A 148 7.07 6.94 -1.14
CA SER A 148 5.82 6.28 -0.72
C SER A 148 4.65 6.69 -1.59
N GLN A 149 4.56 7.98 -1.97
CA GLN A 149 3.53 8.46 -2.88
C GLN A 149 3.68 7.92 -4.31
N ALA A 150 4.91 7.85 -4.84
CA ALA A 150 5.17 7.24 -6.14
C ALA A 150 4.83 5.75 -6.15
N SER A 151 5.24 5.00 -5.11
CA SER A 151 4.91 3.58 -4.97
C SER A 151 3.40 3.34 -4.89
N LEU A 152 2.67 4.18 -4.15
CA LEU A 152 1.19 4.14 -4.12
C LEU A 152 0.60 4.34 -5.52
N SER A 153 1.05 5.37 -6.25
CA SER A 153 0.56 5.64 -7.60
C SER A 153 0.81 4.48 -8.56
N MET A 154 2.06 4.01 -8.63
CA MET A 154 2.47 2.94 -9.54
C MET A 154 1.78 1.62 -9.19
N MET A 155 1.60 1.32 -7.89
CA MET A 155 0.86 0.13 -7.46
C MET A 155 -0.59 0.19 -7.94
N VAL A 156 -1.28 1.33 -7.79
CA VAL A 156 -2.67 1.48 -8.26
C VAL A 156 -2.77 1.17 -9.75
N ASP A 157 -1.91 1.78 -10.57
CA ASP A 157 -1.91 1.54 -12.03
C ASP A 157 -1.62 0.09 -12.37
N LEU A 158 -0.67 -0.52 -11.65
CA LEU A 158 -0.27 -1.89 -11.88
C LEU A 158 -1.36 -2.89 -11.55
N VAL A 159 -2.16 -2.70 -10.49
CA VAL A 159 -3.05 -3.76 -9.98
C VAL A 159 -4.53 -3.53 -10.25
N GLU A 160 -4.96 -2.29 -10.51
CA GLU A 160 -6.37 -2.00 -10.80
C GLU A 160 -6.80 -2.70 -12.11
N GLY A 161 -7.91 -3.43 -12.06
CA GLY A 161 -8.42 -4.26 -13.15
C GLY A 161 -7.83 -5.67 -13.26
N LYS A 162 -6.81 -6.02 -12.48
CA LYS A 162 -6.20 -7.36 -12.46
C LYS A 162 -6.93 -8.31 -11.51
N SER A 163 -6.70 -9.62 -11.66
CA SER A 163 -7.18 -10.60 -10.67
C SER A 163 -6.45 -10.44 -9.35
N VAL A 164 -7.07 -10.87 -8.25
CA VAL A 164 -6.43 -10.87 -6.93
C VAL A 164 -5.12 -11.68 -6.94
N ASP A 165 -5.10 -12.83 -7.62
CA ASP A 165 -3.89 -13.66 -7.72
C ASP A 165 -2.76 -12.94 -8.44
N GLU A 166 -3.07 -12.21 -9.52
CA GLU A 166 -2.08 -11.43 -10.25
C GLU A 166 -1.58 -10.24 -9.43
N ALA A 167 -2.46 -9.54 -8.71
CA ALA A 167 -2.09 -8.46 -7.81
C ALA A 167 -1.15 -8.95 -6.69
N LEU A 168 -1.42 -10.11 -6.09
CA LEU A 168 -0.56 -10.73 -5.07
C LEU A 168 0.76 -11.26 -5.64
N ARG A 169 0.77 -11.68 -6.92
CA ARG A 169 2.02 -12.01 -7.62
C ARG A 169 2.90 -10.76 -7.81
N LEU A 170 2.30 -9.64 -8.22
CA LEU A 170 3.01 -8.36 -8.38
C LEU A 170 3.55 -7.83 -7.04
N ASP A 171 2.77 -7.95 -5.96
CA ASP A 171 3.23 -7.69 -4.58
C ASP A 171 4.51 -8.47 -4.26
N ALA A 172 4.49 -9.79 -4.47
CA ALA A 172 5.66 -10.63 -4.21
C ALA A 172 6.87 -10.25 -5.08
N LEU A 173 6.66 -9.90 -6.35
CA LEU A 173 7.73 -9.42 -7.25
C LEU A 173 8.32 -8.09 -6.78
N PHE A 174 7.47 -7.15 -6.36
CA PHE A 174 7.94 -5.86 -5.87
C PHE A 174 8.72 -6.01 -4.55
N HIS A 175 8.29 -6.90 -3.65
CA HIS A 175 9.08 -7.28 -2.48
C HIS A 175 10.46 -7.84 -2.85
N LYS A 176 10.51 -8.78 -3.81
CA LYS A 176 11.77 -9.33 -4.34
C LYS A 176 12.67 -8.24 -4.93
N LEU A 177 12.09 -7.27 -5.66
CA LEU A 177 12.83 -6.11 -6.16
C LEU A 177 13.44 -5.28 -5.01
N MET A 178 12.67 -5.00 -3.95
CA MET A 178 13.16 -4.26 -2.79
C MET A 178 14.25 -4.99 -2.01
N GLU A 179 14.24 -6.33 -2.03
CA GLU A 179 15.27 -7.17 -1.41
C GLU A 179 16.54 -7.33 -2.26
N SER A 180 16.49 -6.92 -3.54
CA SER A 180 17.59 -7.11 -4.51
C SER A 180 18.87 -6.31 -4.20
N ARG A 181 18.83 -5.34 -3.28
CA ARG A 181 19.96 -4.46 -2.93
C ARG A 181 20.58 -3.71 -4.12
N GLY A 182 19.76 -3.42 -5.12
CA GLY A 182 20.12 -2.65 -6.31
C GLY A 182 20.49 -3.51 -7.52
N GLU A 183 20.53 -4.83 -7.36
CA GLU A 183 20.82 -5.78 -8.45
C GLU A 183 19.62 -5.98 -9.39
N GLY A 184 18.41 -5.60 -8.97
CA GLY A 184 17.20 -5.77 -9.79
C GLY A 184 16.64 -7.19 -9.76
N LEU A 185 15.84 -7.53 -10.77
CA LEU A 185 15.29 -8.87 -10.94
C LEU A 185 16.18 -9.67 -11.89
N GLN A 186 15.97 -10.98 -11.94
CA GLN A 186 16.88 -11.89 -12.66
C GLN A 186 16.35 -12.28 -14.05
N ASN A 187 15.08 -12.02 -14.30
CA ASN A 187 14.37 -12.38 -15.53
C ASN A 187 13.61 -11.17 -16.06
N GLU A 188 13.77 -10.94 -17.36
CA GLU A 188 13.13 -9.85 -18.11
C GLU A 188 11.60 -9.88 -17.96
N GLU A 189 10.98 -11.06 -17.90
CA GLU A 189 9.53 -11.21 -17.67
C GLU A 189 9.06 -10.66 -16.32
N ASP A 190 9.85 -10.79 -15.24
CA ASP A 190 9.47 -10.21 -13.95
C ASP A 190 9.67 -8.68 -13.96
N GLU A 191 10.67 -8.18 -14.70
CA GLU A 191 10.90 -6.74 -14.86
C GLU A 191 9.77 -6.09 -15.66
N ASP A 192 9.42 -6.69 -16.80
CA ASP A 192 8.32 -6.24 -17.65
C ASP A 192 6.98 -6.24 -16.90
N ALA A 193 6.76 -7.23 -16.02
CA ALA A 193 5.55 -7.33 -15.21
C ALA A 193 5.39 -6.18 -14.20
N LEU A 194 6.49 -5.57 -13.74
CA LEU A 194 6.45 -4.45 -12.81
C LEU A 194 6.35 -3.09 -13.51
N GLU A 195 6.42 -3.03 -14.84
CA GLU A 195 6.27 -1.82 -15.65
C GLU A 195 7.02 -0.60 -15.02
N ASP A 196 6.31 0.51 -14.80
CA ASP A 196 6.87 1.74 -14.23
C ASP A 196 7.37 1.58 -12.79
N ALA A 197 6.93 0.58 -12.03
CA ALA A 197 7.44 0.36 -10.68
C ALA A 197 8.91 -0.09 -10.65
N MET A 198 9.47 -0.55 -11.78
CA MET A 198 10.90 -0.86 -11.91
C MET A 198 11.80 0.36 -11.64
N VAL A 199 11.33 1.59 -11.83
CA VAL A 199 12.12 2.80 -11.51
C VAL A 199 12.49 2.89 -10.03
N LEU A 200 11.74 2.19 -9.16
CA LEU A 200 12.04 2.12 -7.73
C LEU A 200 13.18 1.14 -7.39
N GLN A 201 13.76 0.42 -8.36
CA GLN A 201 14.92 -0.47 -8.13
C GLN A 201 16.03 0.24 -7.35
N GLY A 202 16.32 1.50 -7.65
CA GLY A 202 17.34 2.29 -6.94
C GLY A 202 17.10 2.38 -5.43
N VAL A 203 15.84 2.34 -4.99
CA VAL A 203 15.45 2.41 -3.57
C VAL A 203 15.93 1.19 -2.78
N SER A 204 16.04 0.02 -3.42
CA SER A 204 16.50 -1.22 -2.78
C SER A 204 17.94 -1.14 -2.24
N ARG A 205 18.75 -0.19 -2.74
CA ARG A 205 20.10 0.10 -2.22
C ARG A 205 20.09 0.77 -0.84
N TYR A 206 18.95 1.31 -0.41
CA TYR A 206 18.80 2.13 0.79
C TYR A 206 17.82 1.50 1.78
N PRO A 207 18.30 0.66 2.73
CA PRO A 207 17.43 -0.05 3.68
C PRO A 207 16.45 0.83 4.45
N MET A 208 16.83 2.09 4.72
CA MET A 208 15.98 3.06 5.42
C MET A 208 14.79 3.55 4.58
N ARG A 209 14.82 3.39 3.24
CA ARG A 209 13.76 3.83 2.32
C ARG A 209 12.91 2.68 1.78
N ILE A 210 13.34 1.43 1.97
CA ILE A 210 12.59 0.23 1.56
C ILE A 210 11.17 0.22 2.17
N LYS A 211 11.04 0.55 3.47
CA LYS A 211 9.72 0.62 4.12
C LYS A 211 8.81 1.68 3.51
N CYS A 212 9.38 2.78 3.02
CA CYS A 212 8.62 3.86 2.39
C CYS A 212 8.10 3.38 1.02
N ALA A 213 8.85 2.54 0.29
CA ALA A 213 8.39 1.90 -0.95
C ALA A 213 7.35 0.78 -0.72
N LEU A 214 7.50 -0.05 0.32
CA LEU A 214 6.61 -1.19 0.57
C LEU A 214 5.28 -0.83 1.24
N LEU A 215 5.13 0.39 1.77
CA LEU A 215 3.92 0.82 2.49
C LEU A 215 2.63 0.60 1.69
N ALA A 216 2.65 0.93 0.39
CA ALA A 216 1.51 0.77 -0.52
C ALA A 216 1.07 -0.70 -0.62
N TRP A 217 2.05 -1.59 -0.76
CA TRP A 217 1.87 -3.01 -1.01
C TRP A 217 1.34 -3.75 0.23
N GLU A 218 1.80 -3.37 1.43
CA GLU A 218 1.21 -3.85 2.68
C GLU A 218 -0.25 -3.41 2.84
N GLY A 219 -0.56 -2.17 2.45
CA GLY A 219 -1.94 -1.64 2.45
C GLY A 219 -2.84 -2.39 1.47
N LEU A 220 -2.33 -2.73 0.27
CA LEU A 220 -3.04 -3.50 -0.74
C LEU A 220 -3.40 -4.89 -0.21
N LYS A 221 -2.39 -5.64 0.26
CA LYS A 221 -2.52 -7.01 0.74
C LYS A 221 -3.52 -7.13 1.89
N ASP A 222 -3.44 -6.23 2.89
CA ASP A 222 -4.38 -6.21 4.02
C ASP A 222 -5.80 -5.79 3.59
N SER A 223 -5.93 -4.81 2.69
CA SER A 223 -7.23 -4.40 2.16
C SER A 223 -7.90 -5.53 1.36
N ILE A 224 -7.15 -6.25 0.51
CA ILE A 224 -7.63 -7.42 -0.23
C ILE A 224 -8.06 -8.53 0.74
N ALA A 225 -7.28 -8.81 1.78
CA ALA A 225 -7.61 -9.83 2.77
C ALA A 225 -8.94 -9.53 3.48
N LYS A 226 -9.16 -8.26 3.85
CA LYS A 226 -10.42 -7.81 4.47
C LYS A 226 -11.59 -7.83 3.48
N ALA A 227 -11.38 -7.38 2.24
CA ALA A 227 -12.40 -7.44 1.20
C ALA A 227 -12.84 -8.88 0.90
N SER A 228 -11.89 -9.82 0.88
CA SER A 228 -12.15 -11.24 0.62
C SER A 228 -12.97 -11.91 1.73
N GLN A 229 -12.84 -11.46 2.98
CA GLN A 229 -13.70 -11.92 4.08
C GLN A 229 -15.13 -11.39 3.97
N ASN A 230 -15.30 -10.20 3.37
CA ASN A 230 -16.58 -9.56 3.14
C ASN A 230 -17.26 -10.04 1.84
N LEU A 231 -16.54 -10.76 0.98
CA LEU A 231 -17.10 -11.39 -0.22
C LEU A 231 -18.09 -12.48 0.21
N ASN A 232 -19.38 -12.22 0.01
CA ASN A 232 -20.45 -13.11 0.43
C ASN A 232 -20.32 -14.50 -0.24
N PRO A 233 -20.29 -15.61 0.52
CA PRO A 233 -20.18 -16.96 -0.04
C PRO A 233 -21.31 -17.34 -1.02
N GLN A 234 -22.47 -16.69 -0.93
CA GLN A 234 -23.59 -16.89 -1.87
C GLN A 234 -23.27 -16.43 -3.31
N ILE A 235 -22.20 -15.65 -3.51
CA ILE A 235 -21.73 -15.26 -4.84
C ILE A 235 -20.85 -16.37 -5.43
N LEU A 236 -20.04 -17.07 -4.62
CA LEU A 236 -19.23 -18.20 -5.09
C LEU A 236 -20.07 -19.48 -5.37
N GLY A 237 -21.34 -19.50 -4.97
CA GLY A 237 -22.16 -20.70 -4.84
C GLY A 237 -23.22 -20.98 -5.92
N ASN A 238 -22.99 -20.63 -7.19
CA ASN A 238 -23.76 -21.20 -8.30
C ASN A 238 -22.80 -21.69 -9.39
N LEU A 239 -22.11 -22.79 -9.08
CA LEU A 239 -21.44 -23.68 -10.03
C LEU A 239 -22.31 -24.91 -10.28
#